data_AF-A0A1I4PTM8-F1
#
_entry.id   AF-A0A1I4PTM8-F1
#
_cell.length_a   1.000
_cell.length_b   1.000
_cell.length_c   1.000
_cell.angle_alpha   90.00
_cell.angle_beta   90.00
_cell.angle_gamma   90.00
#
_symmetry.space_group_name_H-M   'P 1'
#
loop_
_entity.id
_entity.type
_entity.pdbx_description
1 polymer ?
#
loop_
_entity_poly.entity_id
_entity_poly.type
_entity_poly.pdbx_seq_one_letter_code
_entity_poly.pdbx_strand_id
1 'polypeptide(L)'
;MPTARAGVKAYRNLTRRAWSLRVDGRVVGHVPAIALAGVTFRASEASRLRCLRTGSRDVHAVARGLPLVGVPRPPGAFRFHYRLSAPGFRLADGTPISSAAAVWLEADGTAWCLAPRSGFP
;
A
#
# COMPACT_ATOMS: atom_id res chain seq x y z
N MET A 1 3.45 24.13 17.01
CA MET A 1 3.09 23.43 15.76
C MET A 1 3.63 22.00 15.86
N PRO A 2 2.80 20.95 15.93
CA PRO A 2 3.34 19.60 15.90
C PRO A 2 3.88 19.33 14.50
N THR A 3 5.17 19.05 14.42
CA THR A 3 5.91 18.67 13.20
C THR A 3 5.18 17.49 12.57
N ALA A 4 4.75 17.63 11.30
CA ALA A 4 4.13 16.53 10.58
C ALA A 4 5.09 15.34 10.60
N ARG A 5 4.73 14.28 11.33
CA ARG A 5 5.49 13.02 11.30
C ARG A 5 5.63 12.60 9.84
N ALA A 6 6.86 12.44 9.37
CA ALA A 6 7.13 12.08 7.99
C ALA A 6 6.45 10.72 7.70
N GLY A 7 5.42 10.74 6.85
CA GLY A 7 4.70 9.52 6.49
C GLY A 7 5.61 8.54 5.76
N VAL A 8 5.44 7.25 6.04
CA VAL A 8 6.16 6.16 5.35
C VAL A 8 5.41 5.74 4.09
N LYS A 9 6.16 5.35 3.08
CA LYS A 9 5.67 4.66 1.88
C LYS A 9 5.95 3.16 2.04
N ALA A 10 4.93 2.33 1.99
CA ALA A 10 5.04 0.88 2.03
C ALA A 10 4.62 0.25 0.70
N TYR A 11 5.36 -0.76 0.24
CA TYR A 11 5.03 -1.56 -0.94
C TYR A 11 5.56 -2.98 -0.82
N ARG A 12 4.92 -3.94 -1.50
CA ARG A 12 5.33 -5.34 -1.46
C ARG A 12 6.59 -5.53 -2.28
N ASN A 13 7.63 -6.09 -1.65
CA ASN A 13 8.79 -6.61 -2.35
C ASN A 13 8.59 -8.11 -2.58
N LEU A 14 8.34 -8.47 -3.84
CA LEU A 14 8.03 -9.85 -4.22
C LEU A 14 9.24 -10.79 -4.09
N THR A 15 10.46 -10.29 -4.32
CA THR A 15 11.70 -11.07 -4.18
C THR A 15 11.97 -11.41 -2.72
N ARG A 16 11.80 -10.45 -1.81
CA ARG A 16 12.04 -10.64 -0.37
C ARG A 16 10.84 -11.20 0.39
N ARG A 17 9.67 -11.29 -0.25
CA ARG A 17 8.38 -11.66 0.37
C ARG A 17 8.07 -10.83 1.64
N ALA A 18 8.44 -9.55 1.62
CA ALA A 18 8.30 -8.61 2.74
C ALA A 18 7.80 -7.25 2.24
N TRP A 19 7.42 -6.36 3.17
CA TRP A 19 7.07 -4.97 2.86
C TRP A 19 8.31 -4.09 2.94
N SER A 20 8.61 -3.38 1.86
CA SER A 20 9.68 -2.37 1.87
C SER A 20 9.11 -1.04 2.35
N LEU A 21 9.81 -0.41 3.28
CA LEU A 21 9.47 0.90 3.82
C LEU A 21 10.38 1.95 3.22
N ARG A 22 9.80 3.05 2.72
CA ARG A 22 10.51 4.21 2.21
C ARG A 22 10.16 5.47 2.98
N VAL A 23 11.17 6.22 3.37
CA VAL A 23 11.08 7.57 3.94
C VAL A 23 11.98 8.48 3.11
N ASP A 24 11.48 9.63 2.69
CA ASP A 24 12.22 10.62 1.91
C ASP A 24 12.96 10.03 0.68
N GLY A 25 12.28 9.12 -0.01
CA GLY A 25 12.78 8.47 -1.23
C GLY A 25 13.74 7.31 -1.00
N ARG A 26 14.22 7.07 0.22
CA ARG A 26 15.16 5.99 0.55
C ARG A 26 14.44 4.82 1.21
N VAL A 27 14.86 3.59 0.88
CA VAL A 27 14.37 2.40 1.60
C VAL A 27 15.06 2.37 2.96
N VAL A 28 14.27 2.40 4.03
CA VAL A 28 14.76 2.42 5.42
C VAL A 28 14.70 1.05 6.08
N GLY A 29 13.98 0.09 5.49
CA GLY A 29 13.89 -1.26 6.01
C GLY A 29 12.92 -2.16 5.27
N HIS A 30 12.91 -3.42 5.70
CA HIS A 30 11.99 -4.45 5.26
C HIS A 30 11.33 -5.07 6.48
N VAL A 31 10.00 -5.15 6.48
CA VAL A 31 9.24 -5.71 7.59
C VAL A 31 8.26 -6.78 7.10
N PRO A 32 8.02 -7.84 7.88
CA PRO A 32 7.03 -8.85 7.51
C PRO A 32 5.62 -8.27 7.52
N ALA A 33 5.29 -7.40 8.48
CA ALA A 33 4.00 -6.75 8.59
C ALA A 33 4.12 -5.30 9.08
N ILE A 34 3.14 -4.45 8.74
CA ILE A 34 3.03 -3.07 9.21
C ILE A 34 1.58 -2.58 9.15
N ALA A 35 1.17 -1.79 10.15
CA ALA A 35 -0.07 -1.04 10.12
C ALA A 35 0.21 0.45 9.83
N LEU A 36 -0.68 1.10 9.08
CA LEU A 36 -0.59 2.52 8.71
C LEU A 36 -1.91 3.25 9.01
N ALA A 37 -1.84 4.51 9.44
CA ALA A 37 -2.97 5.42 9.60
C ALA A 37 -2.98 6.52 8.52
N GLY A 38 -4.17 7.02 8.20
CA GLY A 38 -4.36 8.15 7.27
C GLY A 38 -3.79 7.86 5.88
N VAL A 39 -4.22 6.75 5.28
CA VAL A 39 -3.53 6.15 4.15
C VAL A 39 -4.03 6.70 2.82
N THR A 40 -3.10 7.07 1.96
CA THR A 40 -3.36 7.32 0.53
C THR A 40 -2.68 6.25 -0.32
N PHE A 41 -3.41 5.71 -1.28
CA PHE A 41 -2.90 4.77 -2.26
C PHE A 41 -2.41 5.52 -3.50
N ARG A 42 -1.22 5.15 -3.98
CA ARG A 42 -0.66 5.69 -5.23
C ARG A 42 -0.28 4.53 -6.13
N ALA A 43 -0.92 4.46 -7.29
CA ALA A 43 -0.58 3.53 -8.36
C ALA A 43 -0.17 4.31 -9.60
N SER A 44 1.05 4.10 -10.10
CA SER A 44 1.53 4.77 -11.31
C SER A 44 1.10 3.99 -12.54
N GLU A 45 0.16 4.53 -13.32
CA GLU A 45 -0.27 3.91 -14.57
C GLU A 45 0.86 3.86 -15.60
N ALA A 46 1.64 4.93 -15.74
CA ALA A 46 2.79 4.95 -16.64
C ALA A 46 3.80 3.84 -16.30
N SER A 47 4.07 3.63 -15.01
CA SER A 47 4.95 2.53 -14.57
C SER A 47 4.29 1.16 -14.78
N ARG A 48 2.99 1.01 -14.52
CA ARG A 48 2.24 -0.23 -14.80
C ARG A 48 2.32 -0.62 -16.28
N LEU A 49 2.05 0.32 -17.19
CA LEU A 49 2.12 0.10 -18.64
C LEU A 49 3.54 -0.22 -19.09
N ARG A 50 4.55 0.44 -18.53
CA ARG A 50 5.95 0.09 -18.80
C ARG A 50 6.29 -1.31 -18.31
N CYS A 51 5.87 -1.71 -17.11
CA CYS A 51 6.04 -3.07 -16.59
C CYS A 51 5.39 -4.10 -17.54
N LEU A 52 4.17 -3.85 -18.00
CA LEU A 52 3.48 -4.72 -18.97
C LEU A 52 4.23 -4.84 -20.30
N ARG A 53 4.78 -3.73 -20.80
CA ARG A 53 5.51 -3.70 -22.09
C ARG A 53 6.90 -4.33 -22.02
N THR A 54 7.60 -4.17 -20.91
CA THR A 54 9.05 -4.45 -20.81
C THR A 54 9.39 -5.61 -19.87
N GLY A 55 8.43 -6.09 -19.08
CA GLY A 55 8.69 -7.04 -17.99
C GLY A 55 9.42 -6.44 -16.79
N SER A 56 9.64 -5.12 -16.76
CA SER A 56 10.32 -4.44 -15.64
C SER A 56 9.56 -4.63 -14.32
N ARG A 57 10.29 -4.64 -13.20
CA ARG A 57 9.78 -4.75 -11.82
C ARG A 57 9.77 -3.42 -11.08
N ASP A 58 9.64 -2.31 -11.81
CA ASP A 58 9.49 -0.98 -11.22
C ASP A 58 8.39 -0.96 -10.16
N VAL A 59 8.62 -0.28 -9.04
CA VAL A 59 7.60 -0.09 -8.02
C VAL A 59 6.54 0.86 -8.56
N HIS A 60 5.32 0.35 -8.75
CA HIS A 60 4.21 1.08 -9.34
C HIS A 60 2.96 1.12 -8.44
N ALA A 61 3.03 0.56 -7.22
CA ALA A 61 1.94 0.53 -6.25
C ALA A 61 2.48 0.76 -4.84
N VAL A 62 2.00 1.81 -4.16
CA VAL A 62 2.49 2.25 -2.85
C VAL A 62 1.32 2.69 -1.96
N ALA A 63 1.33 2.26 -0.70
CA ALA A 63 0.50 2.84 0.37
C ALA A 63 1.34 3.85 1.16
N ARG A 64 0.85 5.08 1.32
CA ARG A 64 1.51 6.13 2.12
C ARG A 64 0.67 6.45 3.35
N GLY A 65 1.27 6.44 4.54
CA GLY A 65 0.58 6.78 5.79
C GLY A 65 1.54 6.92 6.96
N LEU A 66 1.00 7.05 8.17
CA LEU A 66 1.77 7.07 9.40
C LEU A 66 1.87 5.65 9.99
N PRO A 67 3.06 5.16 10.36
CA PRO A 67 3.19 3.83 10.95
C PRO A 67 2.48 3.76 12.31
N LEU A 68 1.74 2.66 12.52
CA LEU A 68 1.14 2.28 13.78
C LEU A 68 1.86 1.04 14.31
N VAL A 69 2.19 1.05 15.60
CA VAL A 69 2.90 -0.05 16.28
C VAL A 69 1.92 -0.77 17.21
N GLY A 70 1.90 -2.10 17.15
CA GLY A 70 1.11 -2.93 18.07
C GLY A 70 -0.41 -2.86 17.87
N VAL A 71 -0.90 -2.30 16.75
CA VAL A 71 -2.33 -2.19 16.46
C VAL A 71 -2.78 -3.41 15.64
N PRO A 72 -3.56 -4.33 16.21
CA PRO A 72 -4.07 -5.48 15.48
C PRO A 72 -5.10 -5.05 14.42
N ARG A 73 -5.25 -5.87 13.38
CA ARG A 73 -6.29 -5.68 12.37
C ARG A 73 -7.66 -5.95 12.97
N PRO A 74 -8.62 -5.01 12.89
CA PRO A 74 -9.98 -5.26 13.36
C PRO A 74 -10.71 -6.26 12.44
N PRO A 75 -11.67 -7.05 12.97
CA PRO A 75 -12.44 -8.01 12.17
C PRO A 75 -13.19 -7.39 10.98
N GLY A 76 -13.66 -6.14 11.12
CA GLY A 76 -14.38 -5.40 10.08
C GLY A 76 -13.51 -4.75 8.99
N ALA A 77 -12.21 -5.08 8.92
CA ALA A 77 -11.35 -4.57 7.86
C ALA A 77 -11.67 -5.25 6.51
N PHE A 78 -11.66 -4.47 5.44
CA PHE A 78 -11.91 -4.96 4.08
C PHE A 78 -10.60 -5.38 3.43
N ARG A 79 -10.58 -6.53 2.77
CA ARG A 79 -9.42 -6.96 1.98
C ARG A 79 -9.32 -6.13 0.71
N PHE A 80 -8.11 -5.71 0.36
CA PHE A 80 -7.82 -5.04 -0.89
C PHE A 80 -6.55 -5.58 -1.54
N HIS A 81 -6.37 -5.29 -2.83
CA HIS A 81 -5.20 -5.71 -3.58
C HIS A 81 -4.85 -4.72 -4.69
N TYR A 82 -3.59 -4.77 -5.09
CA TYR A 82 -3.13 -4.22 -6.37
C TYR A 82 -2.84 -5.39 -7.32
N ARG A 83 -3.22 -5.25 -8.60
CA ARG A 83 -2.88 -6.22 -9.66
C ARG A 83 -2.40 -5.47 -10.89
N LEU A 84 -1.39 -5.99 -11.58
CA LEU A 84 -0.86 -5.38 -12.80
C LEU A 84 -1.92 -5.30 -13.93
N SER A 85 -2.86 -6.25 -13.95
CA SER A 85 -3.93 -6.35 -14.93
C SER A 85 -5.02 -5.27 -14.80
N ALA A 86 -5.08 -4.53 -13.68
CA ALA A 86 -6.08 -3.50 -13.46
C ALA A 86 -5.43 -2.21 -12.92
N PRO A 87 -5.92 -1.02 -13.31
CA PRO A 87 -5.46 0.22 -12.72
C PRO A 87 -5.96 0.37 -11.27
N GLY A 88 -5.10 0.96 -10.43
CA GLY A 88 -5.42 1.30 -9.05
C GLY A 88 -5.42 0.14 -8.05
N PHE A 89 -5.66 0.49 -6.79
CA PHE A 89 -5.95 -0.49 -5.73
C PHE A 89 -7.44 -0.76 -5.72
N ARG A 90 -7.83 -2.00 -5.41
CA ARG A 90 -9.23 -2.43 -5.43
C ARG A 90 -9.54 -3.29 -4.21
N LEU A 91 -10.76 -3.14 -3.69
CA LEU A 91 -11.34 -4.08 -2.75
C LEU A 91 -11.55 -5.45 -3.41
N ALA A 92 -11.82 -6.47 -2.60
CA ALA A 92 -12.06 -7.84 -3.09
C ALA A 92 -13.25 -7.95 -4.07
N ASP A 93 -14.23 -7.06 -3.97
CA ASP A 93 -15.38 -6.95 -4.88
C ASP A 93 -15.06 -6.18 -6.19
N GLY A 94 -13.83 -5.67 -6.35
CA GLY A 94 -13.39 -4.90 -7.51
C GLY A 94 -13.56 -3.39 -7.38
N THR A 95 -14.16 -2.87 -6.31
CA THR A 95 -14.33 -1.43 -6.07
C THR A 95 -12.99 -0.72 -5.98
N PRO A 96 -12.72 0.33 -6.80
CA PRO A 96 -11.46 1.08 -6.73
C PRO A 96 -11.39 1.94 -5.48
N ILE A 97 -10.21 1.97 -4.85
CA ILE A 97 -9.94 2.75 -3.63
C ILE A 97 -8.72 3.64 -3.80
N SER A 98 -8.81 4.86 -3.28
CA SER A 98 -7.74 5.87 -3.33
C SER A 98 -7.17 6.21 -1.95
N SER A 99 -7.95 5.97 -0.89
CA SER A 99 -7.52 6.20 0.49
C SER A 99 -8.28 5.32 1.48
N ALA A 100 -7.78 5.25 2.72
CA ALA A 100 -8.39 4.54 3.84
C ALA A 100 -7.98 5.19 5.16
N ALA A 101 -8.82 5.05 6.20
CA ALA A 101 -8.49 5.55 7.53
C ALA A 101 -7.31 4.80 8.14
N ALA A 102 -7.23 3.48 7.93
CA ALA A 102 -6.11 2.64 8.34
C ALA A 102 -5.90 1.46 7.38
N VAL A 103 -4.67 0.95 7.32
CA VAL A 103 -4.27 -0.20 6.52
C VAL A 103 -3.41 -1.15 7.34
N TRP A 104 -3.61 -2.46 7.15
CA TRP A 104 -2.75 -3.53 7.66
C TRP A 104 -2.17 -4.28 6.47
N LEU A 105 -0.84 -4.34 6.43
CA LEU A 105 -0.06 -5.07 5.45
C LEU A 105 0.56 -6.27 6.18
N GLU A 106 0.13 -7.48 5.87
CA GLU A 106 0.38 -8.67 6.68
C GLU A 106 1.58 -9.49 6.16
N ALA A 107 2.11 -10.38 7.01
CA ALA A 107 3.26 -11.24 6.70
C ALA A 107 3.07 -12.10 5.46
N ASP A 108 1.86 -12.66 5.32
CA ASP A 108 1.46 -13.47 4.17
C ASP A 108 1.34 -12.68 2.85
N GLY A 109 1.44 -11.35 2.91
CA GLY A 109 1.30 -10.45 1.76
C GLY A 109 -0.12 -10.00 1.47
N THR A 110 -1.08 -10.37 2.31
CA THR A 110 -2.42 -9.79 2.26
C THR A 110 -2.42 -8.35 2.77
N ALA A 111 -3.41 -7.59 2.30
CA ALA A 111 -3.58 -6.19 2.66
C ALA A 111 -5.05 -5.92 2.97
N TRP A 112 -5.27 -5.14 4.03
CA TRP A 112 -6.59 -4.89 4.60
C TRP A 112 -6.73 -3.41 4.96
N CYS A 113 -7.92 -2.85 4.83
CA CYS A 113 -8.17 -1.44 5.10
C CYS A 113 -9.47 -1.20 5.88
N LEU A 114 -9.50 -0.11 6.64
CA LEU A 114 -10.70 0.38 7.34
C LEU A 114 -11.18 1.69 6.70
N ALA A 115 -12.50 1.84 6.59
CA ALA A 115 -13.17 3.01 6.00
C ALA A 115 -12.54 3.43 4.65
N PRO A 116 -12.51 2.51 3.65
CA PRO A 116 -11.98 2.84 2.34
C PRO A 116 -12.81 3.96 1.70
N ARG A 117 -12.14 4.84 0.98
CA ARG A 117 -12.79 5.84 0.14
C ARG A 117 -12.54 5.51 -1.32
N SER A 118 -13.62 5.48 -2.07
CA SER A 118 -13.60 5.36 -3.51
C SER A 118 -12.85 6.55 -4.11
N GLY A 119 -12.12 6.30 -5.18
CA GLY A 119 -11.53 7.36 -5.99
C GLY A 119 -10.92 6.74 -7.24
N PHE A 120 -10.93 7.51 -8.32
CA PHE A 120 -10.17 7.15 -9.51
C PHE A 120 -8.66 7.30 -9.21
N PRO A 121 -7.83 6.33 -9.61
CA PRO A 121 -6.39 6.34 -9.37
C PRO A 121 -5.65 7.48 -10.11
#